data_AF-O13041-F1
#
_entry.id   AF-O13041-F1
#
_cell.length_a   1.000
_cell.length_b   1.000
_cell.length_c   1.000
_cell.angle_alpha   90.00
_cell.angle_beta   90.00
_cell.angle_gamma   90.00
#
_symmetry.space_group_name_H-M   'P 1'
#
loop_
_entity.id
_entity.type
_entity.pdbx_description
1 polymer ?
#
loop_
_entity_poly.entity_id
_entity_poly.type
_entity_poly.pdbx_seq_one_letter_code
_entity_poly.pdbx_strand_id
1 'polypeptide(L)'
;TAPDGWKNSVRHNLSLNKCFEKVEHKMGAPSLSTSSSTSASTTSSRKGCLWTLNPARGDKMEEEILKWKRKDPSSIRRSMARP
;
A
#
# COMPACT_ATOMS: atom_id res chain seq x y z
N THR A 1 1.71 20.71 -6.41
CA THR A 1 1.23 20.07 -5.16
C THR A 1 -0.10 19.39 -5.45
N ALA A 2 -0.27 18.14 -5.00
CA ALA A 2 -1.51 17.38 -5.21
C ALA A 2 -2.72 18.03 -4.49
N PRO A 3 -3.94 17.91 -5.03
CA PRO A 3 -5.14 18.56 -4.50
C PRO A 3 -5.56 18.02 -3.14
N ASP A 4 -6.26 18.83 -2.35
CA ASP A 4 -6.80 18.40 -1.06
C ASP A 4 -7.65 17.14 -1.21
N GLY A 5 -7.41 16.16 -0.32
CA GLY A 5 -8.07 14.85 -0.36
C GLY A 5 -7.28 13.72 -1.03
N TRP A 6 -6.16 13.98 -1.72
CA TRP A 6 -5.35 12.93 -2.34
C TRP A 6 -4.90 11.85 -1.34
N LYS A 7 -4.60 12.25 -0.09
CA LYS A 7 -4.25 11.33 1.00
C LYS A 7 -5.38 10.36 1.33
N ASN A 8 -6.63 10.79 1.22
CA ASN A 8 -7.78 9.91 1.45
C ASN A 8 -7.93 8.90 0.32
N SER A 9 -7.78 9.34 -0.93
CA SER A 9 -7.81 8.47 -2.10
C SER A 9 -6.71 7.39 -2.04
N VAL A 10 -5.51 7.75 -1.57
CA VAL A 10 -4.42 6.78 -1.37
C VAL A 10 -4.80 5.74 -0.31
N ARG A 11 -5.27 6.15 0.88
CA ARG A 11 -5.71 5.20 1.93
C ARG A 11 -6.83 4.29 1.45
N HIS A 12 -7.79 4.84 0.73
CA HIS A 12 -8.90 4.08 0.15
C HIS A 12 -8.41 3.05 -0.87
N ASN A 13 -7.48 3.43 -1.76
CA ASN A 13 -6.94 2.53 -2.77
C ASN A 13 -6.14 1.38 -2.17
N LEU A 14 -5.31 1.67 -1.16
CA LEU A 14 -4.53 0.65 -0.46
C LEU A 14 -5.42 -0.44 0.16
N SER A 15 -6.55 -0.05 0.76
CA SER A 15 -7.48 -1.02 1.35
C SER A 15 -8.37 -1.75 0.34
N LEU A 16 -8.74 -1.09 -0.77
CA LEU A 16 -9.63 -1.69 -1.78
C LEU A 16 -8.91 -2.60 -2.76
N ASN A 17 -7.72 -2.21 -3.22
CA ASN A 17 -7.03 -2.94 -4.25
C ASN A 17 -6.30 -4.13 -3.63
N LYS A 18 -6.73 -5.34 -3.99
CA LYS A 18 -6.14 -6.59 -3.50
C LYS A 18 -4.65 -6.76 -3.86
N CYS A 19 -4.12 -5.96 -4.79
CA CYS A 19 -2.69 -5.92 -5.08
C CYS A 19 -1.86 -5.34 -3.92
N PHE A 20 -2.49 -4.64 -2.97
CA PHE A 20 -1.85 -4.16 -1.76
C PHE A 20 -2.35 -4.94 -0.55
N GLU A 21 -1.44 -5.23 0.36
CA GLU A 21 -1.77 -5.84 1.64
C GLU A 21 -1.07 -5.09 2.78
N LYS A 22 -1.80 -4.97 3.89
CA LYS A 22 -1.29 -4.33 5.09
C LYS A 22 -0.39 -5.31 5.81
N VAL A 23 0.87 -4.94 6.01
CA VAL A 23 1.82 -5.71 6.79
C VAL A 23 1.72 -5.28 8.24
N GLU A 24 1.37 -6.22 9.12
CA GLU A 24 1.45 -5.98 10.57
C GLU A 24 2.92 -6.05 11.00
N HIS A 25 3.44 -4.95 11.53
CA HIS A 25 4.80 -4.89 12.04
C HIS A 25 4.85 -5.66 13.37
N LYS A 26 5.45 -6.85 13.40
CA LYS A 26 5.76 -7.58 14.65
C LYS A 26 6.91 -6.89 15.40
N MET A 27 6.71 -5.67 15.88
CA MET A 27 7.74 -4.91 16.60
C MET A 27 7.68 -5.35 18.06
N GLY A 28 8.40 -6.43 18.38
CA GLY A 28 8.42 -7.02 19.71
C GLY A 28 9.23 -8.31 19.82
N ALA A 29 10.50 -8.30 19.38
CA ALA A 29 11.58 -9.17 19.88
C ALA A 29 11.58 -10.69 19.50
N PRO A 30 12.71 -11.42 19.71
CA PRO A 30 13.12 -12.60 18.94
C PRO A 30 12.65 -13.94 19.51
N SER A 31 12.54 -14.94 18.62
CA SER A 31 12.43 -16.39 18.88
C SER A 31 11.24 -16.89 19.73
N LEU A 32 10.49 -17.81 19.12
CA LEU A 32 9.70 -18.85 19.79
C LEU A 32 8.49 -18.41 20.63
N SER A 33 7.33 -18.29 19.99
CA SER A 33 6.14 -19.04 20.44
C SER A 33 5.03 -18.99 19.39
N THR A 34 4.71 -20.18 18.91
CA THR A 34 3.37 -20.73 18.69
C THR A 34 2.23 -19.76 18.41
N SER A 35 1.76 -19.84 17.18
CA SER A 35 0.38 -19.61 16.72
C SER A 35 -0.68 -19.46 17.80
N SER A 36 -1.42 -18.35 17.78
CA SER A 36 -2.88 -18.40 17.71
C SER A 36 -3.47 -16.99 17.63
N SER A 37 -4.46 -16.90 16.76
CA SER A 37 -5.54 -15.93 16.76
C SER A 37 -5.93 -15.44 18.16
N THR A 38 -5.78 -14.14 18.39
CA THR A 38 -6.68 -13.42 19.29
C THR A 38 -6.78 -11.97 18.81
N SER A 39 -8.00 -11.59 18.46
CA SER A 39 -8.41 -10.22 18.18
C SER A 39 -8.00 -9.34 19.35
N ALA A 40 -7.03 -8.46 19.15
CA ALA A 40 -6.66 -7.48 20.16
C ALA A 40 -6.39 -6.14 19.48
N SER A 41 -7.42 -5.31 19.53
CA SER A 41 -7.31 -3.86 19.54
C SER A 41 -6.22 -3.45 20.53
N THR A 42 -5.05 -3.05 20.04
CA THR A 42 -4.05 -2.41 20.88
C THR A 42 -3.26 -1.42 20.04
N THR A 43 -3.73 -0.17 20.07
CA THR A 43 -2.92 1.06 20.08
C THR A 43 -1.45 0.89 19.70
N SER A 44 -1.15 0.74 18.41
CA SER A 44 0.20 0.96 17.89
C SER A 44 0.45 2.46 17.86
N SER A 45 1.24 2.90 18.84
CA SER A 45 1.57 4.27 19.14
C SER A 45 2.23 4.99 17.96
N ARG A 46 1.42 5.76 17.23
CA ARG A 46 1.75 6.99 16.47
C ARG A 46 2.91 6.96 15.46
N LYS A 47 3.14 5.87 14.72
CA LYS A 47 3.85 5.92 13.42
C LYS A 47 3.36 4.83 12.46
N GLY A 48 2.96 5.26 11.26
CA GLY A 48 2.62 4.53 10.02
C GLY A 48 2.41 3.00 10.02
N CYS A 49 1.38 2.53 9.31
CA CYS A 49 1.29 1.13 8.89
C CYS A 49 2.11 0.89 7.61
N LEU A 50 2.70 -0.30 7.47
CA LEU A 50 3.43 -0.71 6.27
C LEU A 50 2.47 -1.40 5.29
N TRP A 51 2.61 -1.07 4.01
CA TRP A 51 1.87 -1.71 2.91
C TRP A 51 2.87 -2.32 1.93
N THR A 52 2.57 -3.50 1.45
CA THR A 52 3.37 -4.20 0.42
C THR A 52 2.51 -4.59 -0.76
N LEU A 53 3.16 -4.87 -1.88
CA LEU A 53 2.52 -5.53 -3.02
C LEU A 53 2.32 -7.01 -2.71
N ASN A 54 1.15 -7.54 -3.06
CA ASN A 54 0.87 -8.96 -3.00
C ASN A 54 1.53 -9.66 -4.21
N PRO A 55 2.49 -10.58 -4.00
CA PRO A 55 3.23 -11.22 -5.09
C PRO A 55 2.35 -12.08 -6.00
N ALA A 56 1.26 -12.66 -5.48
CA ALA A 56 0.31 -13.44 -6.29
C ALA A 56 -0.54 -12.58 -7.24
N ARG A 57 -0.43 -11.25 -7.14
CA ARG A 57 -1.17 -10.30 -7.99
C ARG A 57 -0.23 -9.37 -8.77
N GLY A 58 1.05 -9.74 -8.89
CA GLY A 58 2.07 -8.99 -9.64
C GLY A 58 1.65 -8.73 -11.08
N ASP A 59 1.23 -9.78 -11.82
CA ASP A 59 0.83 -9.67 -13.22
C ASP A 59 -0.33 -8.68 -13.42
N LYS A 60 -1.32 -8.71 -12.51
CA LYS A 60 -2.45 -7.79 -12.53
C LYS A 60 -2.02 -6.34 -12.25
N MET A 61 -1.06 -6.14 -11.37
CA MET A 61 -0.48 -4.82 -11.11
C MET A 61 0.27 -4.31 -12.35
N GLU A 62 1.03 -5.16 -13.01
CA GLU A 62 1.77 -4.81 -14.23
C GLU A 62 0.84 -4.44 -15.39
N GLU A 63 -0.24 -5.19 -15.59
CA GLU A 63 -1.26 -4.88 -16.60
C GLU A 63 -1.87 -3.48 -16.40
N GLU A 64 -2.25 -3.15 -15.15
CA GLU A 64 -2.79 -1.84 -14.82
C GLU A 64 -1.75 -0.73 -15.04
N ILE A 65 -0.49 -0.94 -14.63
CA ILE A 65 0.60 0.01 -14.91
C ILE A 65 0.74 0.25 -16.42
N LEU A 66 0.76 -0.81 -17.22
CA LEU A 66 0.94 -0.72 -18.66
C LEU A 66 -0.24 0.00 -19.34
N LYS A 67 -1.47 -0.28 -18.89
CA LYS A 67 -2.68 0.41 -19.34
C LYS A 67 -2.61 1.92 -19.09
N TRP A 68 -2.20 2.35 -17.89
CA TRP A 68 -2.07 3.78 -17.58
C TRP A 68 -0.91 4.44 -18.33
N LYS A 69 0.22 3.74 -18.50
CA LYS A 69 1.35 4.23 -19.30
C LYS A 69 0.98 4.47 -20.76
N ARG A 70 0.14 3.61 -21.37
CA ARG A 70 -0.35 3.79 -22.74
C ARG A 70 -1.28 4.99 -22.91
N LYS A 71 -2.01 5.37 -21.86
CA LYS A 71 -3.06 6.40 -21.94
C LYS A 71 -2.49 7.82 -22.09
N ASP A 72 -1.52 8.20 -21.24
CA ASP A 72 -0.86 9.51 -21.35
C ASP A 72 0.50 9.50 -20.62
N PRO A 73 1.58 9.07 -21.31
CA PRO A 73 2.92 9.03 -20.72
C PRO A 73 3.48 10.43 -20.42
N SER A 74 3.02 11.46 -21.12
CA SER A 74 3.52 12.82 -20.94
C SER A 74 2.93 13.48 -19.70
N SER A 75 1.64 13.27 -19.42
CA SER A 75 1.01 13.74 -18.18
C SER A 75 1.59 13.07 -16.94
N ILE A 76 1.86 11.76 -17.00
CA ILE A 76 2.54 11.04 -15.91
C ILE A 76 3.90 11.67 -15.63
N ARG A 77 4.75 11.84 -16.66
CA ARG A 77 6.07 12.45 -16.51
C ARG A 77 6.00 13.86 -15.90
N ARG A 78 5.08 14.70 -16.36
CA ARG A 78 4.87 16.05 -15.80
C ARG A 78 4.46 16.01 -14.33
N SER A 79 3.55 15.09 -13.98
CA SER A 79 3.05 14.95 -12.60
C SER A 79 4.14 14.47 -11.64
N MET A 80 5.10 13.68 -12.13
CA MET A 80 6.24 13.16 -11.35
C MET A 80 7.48 14.07 -11.35
N ALA A 81 7.49 15.16 -12.13
CA ALA A 81 8.67 16.02 -12.27
C ALA A 81 9.01 16.83 -10.99
N ARG A 82 8.03 17.02 -10.10
CA ARG A 82 8.17 17.77 -8.83
C ARG A 82 7.39 17.04 -7.72
N PRO A 83 7.96 15.96 -7.16
CA PRO A 83 7.29 15.14 -6.15
C PRO A 83 7.07 15.89 -4.84
#